data_AF-A0A927LPP7-F1
#
_entry.id   AF-A0A927LPP7-F1
#
_cell.length_a   1.000
_cell.length_b   1.000
_cell.length_c   1.000
_cell.angle_alpha   90.00
_cell.angle_beta   90.00
_cell.angle_gamma   90.00
#
_symmetry.space_group_name_H-M   'P 1'
#
loop_
_entity.id
_entity.type
_entity.pdbx_description
1 polymer ?
#
loop_
_entity_poly.entity_id
_entity_poly.type
_entity_poly.pdbx_seq_one_letter_code
_entity_poly.pdbx_strand_id
1 'polypeptide(L)'
;MPFKIIVDADACPVKSEIVKAASQFNVEVMMVASFDHRLAPMEGVQIVQVDRSDQSVDLYIANRISPGDILITQDFGLAALALGKKALALSNRGQQYNDRTIDFLLDRRHEQAKQRRGGKHSKGPKPFTDEDRHFFLHSLTKVLQDLQEIRNL
;
A
#
# COMPACT_ATOMS: atom_id res chain seq x y z
N MET A 1 -13.25 5.97 -14.72
CA MET A 1 -13.73 6.28 -13.35
C MET A 1 -12.63 7.07 -12.64
N PRO A 2 -12.96 7.95 -11.67
CA PRO A 2 -11.92 8.54 -10.82
C PRO A 2 -11.20 7.42 -10.05
N PHE A 3 -9.88 7.52 -9.96
CA PHE A 3 -9.07 6.63 -9.14
C PHE A 3 -8.82 7.27 -7.77
N LYS A 4 -8.61 6.45 -6.75
CA LYS A 4 -8.25 6.89 -5.39
C LYS A 4 -7.04 6.13 -4.86
N ILE A 5 -6.41 6.68 -3.82
CA ILE A 5 -5.36 6.01 -3.07
C ILE A 5 -6.00 5.30 -1.86
N ILE A 6 -5.79 4.00 -1.74
CA ILE A 6 -6.19 3.19 -0.59
C ILE A 6 -4.92 2.74 0.13
N VAL A 7 -4.88 2.91 1.45
CA VAL A 7 -3.68 2.66 2.26
C VAL A 7 -4.00 1.64 3.35
N ASP A 8 -3.22 0.57 3.40
CA ASP A 8 -3.06 -0.26 4.60
C ASP A 8 -2.20 0.54 5.60
N ALA A 9 -2.85 1.06 6.64
CA ALA A 9 -2.28 2.12 7.46
C ALA A 9 -1.70 1.65 8.82
N ASP A 10 -1.86 0.37 9.17
CA ASP A 10 -1.43 -0.18 10.47
C ASP A 10 0.07 0.04 10.71
N ALA A 11 0.90 -0.14 9.69
CA ALA A 11 2.35 0.06 9.78
C ALA A 11 2.91 0.98 8.69
N CYS A 12 2.10 1.90 8.15
CA CYS A 12 2.54 2.82 7.08
C CYS A 12 3.40 3.99 7.63
N PRO A 13 4.69 4.10 7.28
CA PRO A 13 5.58 5.20 7.73
C PRO A 13 5.52 6.45 6.83
N VAL A 14 4.76 6.39 5.73
CA VAL A 14 4.74 7.40 4.66
C VAL A 14 3.40 8.13 4.52
N LYS A 15 2.62 8.19 5.61
CA LYS A 15 1.28 8.79 5.62
C LYS A 15 1.30 10.26 5.17
N SER A 16 2.27 11.04 5.65
CA SER A 16 2.45 12.45 5.28
C SER A 16 2.75 12.63 3.79
N GLU A 17 3.58 11.76 3.20
CA GLU A 17 3.96 11.79 1.81
C GLU A 17 2.76 11.44 0.91
N ILE A 18 1.94 10.47 1.33
CA ILE A 18 0.70 10.11 0.65
C ILE A 18 -0.23 11.33 0.58
N VAL A 19 -0.49 11.98 1.73
CA VAL A 19 -1.38 13.15 1.79
C VAL A 19 -0.84 14.31 0.94
N LYS A 20 0.47 14.56 1.02
CA LYS A 20 1.14 15.60 0.24
C LYS A 20 1.03 15.36 -1.27
N ALA A 21 1.28 14.14 -1.73
CA ALA A 21 1.17 13.82 -3.15
C ALA A 21 -0.29 13.88 -3.60
N ALA A 22 -1.22 13.29 -2.84
CA ALA A 22 -2.63 13.26 -3.19
C ALA A 22 -3.24 14.66 -3.34
N SER A 23 -2.89 15.60 -2.46
CA SER A 23 -3.41 16.97 -2.51
C SER A 23 -2.95 17.73 -3.76
N GLN A 24 -1.70 17.52 -4.20
CA GLN A 24 -1.17 18.13 -5.43
C GLN A 24 -1.89 17.66 -6.69
N PHE A 25 -2.37 16.42 -6.70
CA PHE A 25 -3.06 15.80 -7.84
C PHE A 25 -4.58 15.79 -7.70
N ASN A 26 -5.12 16.35 -6.61
CA ASN A 26 -6.55 16.33 -6.26
C ASN A 26 -7.15 14.91 -6.29
N VAL A 27 -6.48 13.97 -5.64
CA VAL A 27 -6.86 12.55 -5.58
C VAL A 27 -7.34 12.20 -4.19
N GLU A 28 -8.44 11.46 -4.10
CA GLU A 28 -8.99 11.02 -2.81
C GLU A 28 -8.06 10.01 -2.12
N VAL A 29 -7.96 10.09 -0.79
CA VAL A 29 -7.19 9.16 0.04
C VAL A 29 -8.11 8.48 1.06
N MET A 30 -8.05 7.15 1.11
CA MET A 30 -8.67 6.33 2.14
C MET A 30 -7.58 5.57 2.91
N MET A 31 -7.46 5.85 4.21
CA MET A 31 -6.58 5.10 5.11
C MET A 31 -7.40 4.13 5.95
N VAL A 32 -7.05 2.85 5.88
CA VAL A 32 -7.73 1.77 6.60
C VAL A 32 -6.78 1.24 7.67
N ALA A 33 -7.21 1.25 8.92
CA ALA A 33 -6.43 0.76 10.05
C ALA A 33 -7.30 -0.02 11.05
N SER A 34 -6.71 -0.99 11.73
CA SER A 34 -7.32 -1.66 12.87
C SER A 34 -7.45 -0.70 14.07
N PHE A 35 -8.36 -0.99 15.00
CA PHE A 35 -8.49 -0.19 16.23
C PHE A 35 -7.23 -0.15 17.11
N ASP A 36 -6.27 -1.05 16.90
CA ASP A 36 -4.98 -1.04 17.59
C ASP A 36 -4.03 0.04 17.06
N HIS A 37 -4.30 0.55 15.86
CA HIS A 37 -3.53 1.60 15.19
C HIS A 37 -4.42 2.81 14.92
N ARG A 38 -4.97 3.42 15.99
CA ARG A 38 -5.84 4.59 15.85
C ARG A 38 -5.11 5.75 15.16
N LEU A 39 -5.67 6.18 14.03
CA LEU A 39 -5.15 7.30 13.26
C LEU A 39 -5.77 8.61 13.74
N ALA A 40 -4.94 9.65 13.88
CA ALA A 40 -5.43 11.00 14.06
C ALA A 40 -6.12 11.49 12.77
N PRO A 41 -7.18 12.32 12.88
CA PRO A 41 -7.79 12.97 11.73
C PRO A 41 -6.75 13.71 10.88
N MET A 42 -6.86 13.57 9.56
CA MET A 42 -6.04 14.24 8.56
C MET A 42 -6.96 14.91 7.55
N GLU A 43 -6.66 16.18 7.22
CA GLU A 43 -7.45 16.95 6.26
C GLU A 43 -7.41 16.29 4.87
N GLY A 44 -8.58 16.19 4.21
CA GLY A 44 -8.69 15.56 2.89
C GLY A 44 -8.51 14.04 2.88
N VAL A 45 -8.46 13.38 4.04
CA VAL A 45 -8.28 11.93 4.16
C VAL A 45 -9.50 11.29 4.80
N GLN A 46 -10.05 10.27 4.13
CA GLN A 46 -11.02 9.39 4.75
C GLN A 46 -10.31 8.36 5.63
N ILE A 47 -10.60 8.37 6.94
CA ILE A 47 -10.08 7.37 7.88
C ILE A 47 -11.16 6.32 8.13
N VAL A 48 -10.78 5.06 7.95
CA VAL A 48 -11.61 3.90 8.26
C VAL A 48 -10.94 3.10 9.37
N GLN A 49 -11.64 2.96 10.50
CA GLN A 49 -11.26 2.06 11.59
C GLN A 49 -12.04 0.75 11.45
N VAL A 50 -11.36 -0.39 11.48
CA VAL A 50 -12.00 -1.71 11.42
C VAL A 50 -11.76 -2.52 12.70
N ASP A 51 -12.65 -3.47 12.96
CA ASP A 51 -12.61 -4.35 14.13
C ASP A 51 -11.31 -5.15 14.24
N ARG A 52 -11.00 -5.58 15.47
CA ARG A 52 -9.81 -6.37 15.82
C ARG A 52 -9.97 -7.85 15.47
N SER A 53 -10.17 -8.15 14.19
CA SER A 53 -10.06 -9.53 13.70
C SER A 53 -8.84 -9.66 12.81
N ASP A 54 -8.28 -10.86 12.77
CA ASP A 54 -7.29 -11.22 11.76
C ASP A 54 -7.86 -10.87 10.37
N GLN A 55 -7.09 -10.12 9.57
CA GLN A 55 -7.42 -9.71 8.20
C GLN A 55 -8.59 -8.71 8.02
N SER A 56 -9.08 -8.04 9.06
CA SER A 56 -10.17 -7.05 8.91
C SER A 56 -9.81 -5.90 7.97
N VAL A 57 -8.57 -5.40 8.05
CA VAL A 57 -8.03 -4.35 7.16
C VAL A 57 -8.00 -4.85 5.72
N ASP A 58 -7.37 -6.01 5.50
CA ASP A 58 -7.23 -6.63 4.18
C ASP A 58 -8.59 -6.87 3.52
N LEU A 59 -9.55 -7.42 4.28
CA LEU A 59 -10.90 -7.71 3.78
C LEU A 59 -11.65 -6.42 3.42
N TYR A 60 -11.54 -5.38 4.25
CA TYR A 60 -12.17 -4.10 3.96
C TYR A 60 -11.59 -3.50 2.67
N ILE A 61 -10.26 -3.47 2.53
CA ILE A 61 -9.58 -2.97 1.34
C ILE A 61 -9.99 -3.80 0.11
N ALA A 62 -9.95 -5.13 0.21
CA ALA A 62 -10.32 -6.03 -0.88
C ALA A 62 -11.75 -5.78 -1.39
N ASN A 63 -12.68 -5.43 -0.50
CA ASN A 63 -14.07 -5.13 -0.87
C ASN A 63 -14.27 -3.71 -1.45
N ARG A 64 -13.31 -2.80 -1.25
CA ARG A 64 -13.43 -1.38 -1.65
C ARG A 64 -12.57 -0.97 -2.83
N ILE A 65 -11.53 -1.75 -3.11
CA ILE A 65 -10.60 -1.49 -4.20
C ILE A 65 -11.24 -1.80 -5.55
N SER A 66 -11.06 -0.86 -6.49
CA SER A 66 -11.61 -0.89 -7.85
C SER A 66 -10.50 -0.82 -8.89
N PRO A 67 -10.77 -1.21 -10.16
CA PRO A 67 -9.82 -1.03 -11.26
C PRO A 67 -9.31 0.42 -11.35
N GLY A 68 -8.00 0.58 -11.47
CA GLY A 68 -7.32 1.88 -11.54
C GLY A 68 -7.01 2.55 -10.19
N ASP A 69 -7.54 2.04 -9.07
CA ASP A 69 -7.13 2.52 -7.74
C ASP A 69 -5.65 2.21 -7.47
N ILE A 70 -5.07 2.93 -6.52
CA ILE A 70 -3.69 2.72 -6.07
C ILE A 70 -3.72 2.19 -4.65
N LEU A 71 -3.23 0.97 -4.43
CA LEU A 71 -3.02 0.40 -3.10
C LEU A 71 -1.61 0.70 -2.60
N ILE A 72 -1.48 1.21 -1.39
CA ILE A 72 -0.22 1.27 -0.65
C ILE A 72 -0.24 0.20 0.45
N THR A 73 0.60 -0.82 0.36
CA THR A 73 0.70 -1.91 1.36
C THR A 73 2.09 -2.53 1.39
N GLN A 74 2.46 -3.17 2.50
CA GLN A 74 3.64 -4.06 2.58
C GLN A 74 3.27 -5.54 2.51
N ASP A 75 1.97 -5.87 2.47
CA ASP A 75 1.52 -7.25 2.36
C ASP A 75 1.43 -7.68 0.89
N PHE A 76 2.22 -8.69 0.53
CA PHE A 76 2.25 -9.22 -0.83
C PHE A 76 0.95 -9.91 -1.23
N GLY A 77 0.21 -10.51 -0.28
CA GLY A 77 -1.08 -11.13 -0.55
C GLY A 77 -2.13 -10.08 -0.89
N LEU A 78 -2.17 -8.99 -0.12
CA LEU A 78 -3.07 -7.87 -0.41
C LEU A 78 -2.69 -7.16 -1.73
N ALA A 79 -1.39 -6.99 -1.99
CA ALA A 79 -0.90 -6.46 -3.26
C ALA A 79 -1.32 -7.35 -4.46
N ALA A 80 -1.17 -8.67 -4.34
CA ALA A 80 -1.60 -9.62 -5.36
C ALA A 80 -3.11 -9.54 -5.63
N LEU A 81 -3.92 -9.40 -4.57
CA LEU A 81 -5.36 -9.23 -4.70
C LEU A 81 -5.70 -7.94 -5.46
N ALA A 82 -5.05 -6.83 -5.12
CA ALA A 82 -5.26 -5.55 -5.80
C ALA A 82 -4.91 -5.62 -7.30
N LEU A 83 -3.77 -6.23 -7.63
CA LEU A 83 -3.35 -6.46 -9.01
C LEU A 83 -4.38 -7.31 -9.77
N GLY A 84 -4.87 -8.40 -9.17
CA GLY A 84 -5.94 -9.22 -9.75
C GLY A 84 -7.25 -8.46 -10.00
N LYS A 85 -7.48 -7.36 -9.28
CA LYS A 85 -8.61 -6.43 -9.49
C LYS A 85 -8.30 -5.29 -10.46
N LYS A 86 -7.16 -5.33 -11.16
CA LYS A 86 -6.68 -4.29 -12.09
C LYS A 86 -6.41 -2.95 -11.39
N ALA A 87 -6.09 -2.98 -10.10
CA ALA A 87 -5.56 -1.84 -9.37
C ALA A 87 -4.02 -1.85 -9.42
N LEU A 88 -3.41 -0.70 -9.15
CA LEU A 88 -1.97 -0.60 -8.93
C LEU A 88 -1.66 -0.89 -7.47
N ALA A 89 -0.46 -1.42 -7.19
CA ALA A 89 -0.01 -1.64 -5.82
C ALA A 89 1.44 -1.18 -5.64
N LEU A 90 1.70 -0.39 -4.60
CA LEU A 90 3.02 0.10 -4.23
C LEU A 90 3.34 -0.27 -2.78
N SER A 91 4.62 -0.51 -2.51
CA SER A 91 5.14 -0.65 -1.17
C SER A 91 5.33 0.71 -0.49
N ASN A 92 5.34 0.74 0.84
CA ASN A 92 5.75 1.92 1.62
C ASN A 92 7.18 2.41 1.31
N ARG A 93 7.99 1.65 0.55
CA ARG A 93 9.32 2.03 0.07
C ARG A 93 9.32 2.39 -1.42
N GLY A 94 8.16 2.72 -1.99
CA GLY A 94 8.03 3.24 -3.36
C GLY A 94 8.20 2.19 -4.45
N GLN A 95 8.32 0.91 -4.10
CA GLN A 95 8.43 -0.17 -5.09
C GLN A 95 7.05 -0.52 -5.61
N GLN A 96 6.84 -0.43 -6.92
CA GLN A 96 5.62 -0.88 -7.54
C GLN A 96 5.62 -2.41 -7.70
N TYR A 97 4.58 -3.06 -7.18
CA TYR A 97 4.31 -4.46 -7.44
C TYR A 97 3.74 -4.63 -8.85
N ASN A 98 4.03 -5.75 -9.48
CA ASN A 98 3.50 -6.08 -10.79
C ASN A 98 3.25 -7.58 -10.92
N ASP A 99 2.36 -7.96 -11.84
CA ASP A 99 1.94 -9.35 -12.05
C ASP A 99 3.09 -10.29 -12.39
N ARG A 100 4.18 -9.77 -12.98
CA ARG A 100 5.33 -10.60 -13.38
C ARG A 100 6.19 -11.03 -12.21
N THR A 101 6.15 -10.30 -11.10
CA THR A 101 7.04 -10.52 -9.95
C THR A 101 6.30 -10.89 -8.67
N ILE A 102 5.00 -10.64 -8.59
CA ILE A 102 4.25 -10.82 -7.34
C ILE A 102 4.21 -12.29 -6.87
N ASP A 103 4.06 -13.24 -7.78
CA ASP A 103 4.08 -14.68 -7.45
C ASP A 103 5.42 -15.09 -6.84
N PHE A 104 6.53 -14.63 -7.42
CA PHE A 104 7.87 -14.88 -6.88
C PHE A 104 8.06 -14.26 -5.49
N LEU A 105 7.50 -13.07 -5.24
CA LEU A 105 7.55 -12.43 -3.93
C LEU A 105 6.74 -13.21 -2.88
N LEU A 106 5.58 -13.75 -3.26
CA LEU A 106 4.77 -14.62 -2.42
C LEU A 106 5.53 -15.92 -2.08
N ASP A 107 6.11 -16.59 -3.07
CA ASP A 107 6.90 -17.81 -2.86
C ASP A 107 8.07 -17.57 -1.91
N ARG A 108 8.83 -16.49 -2.12
CA ARG A 108 9.91 -16.11 -1.19
C ARG A 108 9.41 -15.86 0.23
N ARG A 109 8.25 -15.22 0.39
CA ARG A 109 7.65 -15.02 1.73
C ARG A 109 7.30 -16.35 2.38
N HIS A 110 6.73 -17.28 1.63
CA HIS A 110 6.42 -18.64 2.11
C HIS A 110 7.68 -19.41 2.52
N GLU A 111 8.72 -19.38 1.69
CA GLU A 111 10.01 -20.02 1.99
C GLU A 111 10.65 -19.44 3.25
N GLN A 112 10.69 -18.11 3.40
CA GLN A 112 11.21 -17.45 4.59
C GLN A 112 10.40 -17.82 5.84
N ALA A 113 9.07 -17.90 5.74
CA ALA A 113 8.23 -18.34 6.85
C ALA A 113 8.53 -19.79 7.25
N LYS A 114 8.74 -20.69 6.28
CA LYS A 114 9.14 -22.08 6.51
C LYS A 114 10.51 -22.17 7.20
N GLN A 115 11.48 -21.35 6.78
CA GLN A 115 12.81 -21.29 7.40
C GLN A 115 12.73 -20.81 8.86
N ARG A 116 11.93 -19.78 9.15
CA ARG A 116 11.72 -19.28 10.53
C ARG A 116 11.12 -20.36 11.43
N ARG A 117 10.11 -21.11 10.95
CA ARG A 117 9.53 -22.25 11.69
C ARG A 117 10.54 -23.37 11.96
N GLY A 118 11.53 -23.52 11.09
CA GLY A 118 12.66 -24.43 11.27
C GLY A 118 13.81 -23.88 12.10
N GLY A 119 13.63 -22.75 12.82
CA GLY A 119 14.63 -22.15 13.70
C GLY A 119 15.70 -21.30 13.01
N LYS A 120 15.61 -21.10 11.67
CA LYS A 120 16.52 -20.20 10.95
C LYS A 120 15.96 -18.78 10.98
N HIS A 121 16.59 -17.91 11.77
CA HIS A 121 16.26 -16.50 11.84
C HIS A 121 17.19 -15.69 10.94
N SER A 122 16.62 -14.97 9.96
CA SER A 122 17.34 -13.94 9.22
C SER A 122 17.35 -12.63 10.01
N LYS A 123 18.28 -11.71 9.68
CA LYS A 123 18.15 -10.32 10.11
C LYS A 123 16.80 -9.77 9.62
N GLY A 124 16.17 -8.93 10.44
CA GLY A 124 14.94 -8.24 10.08
C GLY A 124 15.13 -7.30 8.88
N PRO A 125 14.03 -6.71 8.38
CA PRO A 125 14.13 -5.70 7.32
C PRO A 125 15.06 -4.56 7.75
N LYS A 126 15.75 -3.95 6.79
CA LYS A 126 16.56 -2.75 7.05
C LYS A 126 15.66 -1.68 7.69
N PRO A 127 16.20 -0.83 8.58
CA PRO A 127 15.49 0.35 9.07
C PRO A 127 14.91 1.19 7.93
N PHE A 128 13.77 1.84 8.17
CA PHE A 128 13.21 2.80 7.22
C PHE A 128 14.00 4.11 7.31
N THR A 129 14.40 4.68 6.18
CA THR A 129 15.24 5.88 6.10
C THR A 129 14.51 7.04 5.44
N ASP A 130 15.08 8.24 5.55
CA ASP A 130 14.56 9.39 4.80
C ASP A 130 14.80 9.25 3.29
N GLU A 131 15.80 8.49 2.86
CA GLU A 131 15.99 8.16 1.45
C GLU A 131 14.82 7.30 0.93
N ASP A 132 14.36 6.31 1.71
CA ASP A 132 13.17 5.53 1.38
C ASP A 132 11.92 6.42 1.26
N ARG A 133 11.80 7.42 2.15
CA ARG A 133 10.71 8.40 2.15
C ARG A 133 10.70 9.26 0.88
N HIS A 134 11.86 9.80 0.50
CA HIS A 134 12.00 10.58 -0.74
C HIS A 134 11.72 9.74 -1.98
N PHE A 135 12.24 8.51 -2.00
CA PHE A 135 12.00 7.58 -3.10
C PHE A 135 10.53 7.19 -3.20
N PHE A 136 9.87 6.92 -2.06
CA PHE A 136 8.43 6.68 -2.04
C PHE A 136 7.63 7.84 -2.62
N LEU A 137 7.91 9.07 -2.16
CA LEU A 137 7.22 10.26 -2.66
C LEU A 137 7.44 10.43 -4.17
N HIS A 138 8.67 10.25 -4.65
CA HIS A 138 8.98 10.31 -6.08
C HIS A 138 8.20 9.27 -6.89
N SER A 139 8.19 8.01 -6.45
CA SER A 139 7.47 6.92 -7.12
C SER A 139 5.96 7.17 -7.16
N LEU A 140 5.35 7.59 -6.04
CA LEU A 140 3.92 7.88 -5.98
C LEU A 140 3.55 9.04 -6.90
N THR A 141 4.30 10.15 -6.85
CA THR A 141 4.10 11.30 -7.74
C THR A 141 4.16 10.90 -9.21
N LYS A 142 5.13 10.06 -9.59
CA LYS A 142 5.23 9.56 -10.97
C LYS A 142 3.99 8.76 -11.38
N VAL A 143 3.53 7.83 -10.54
CA VAL A 143 2.31 7.05 -10.81
C VAL A 143 1.09 7.95 -10.98
N LEU A 144 0.94 8.96 -10.12
CA LEU A 144 -0.18 9.90 -10.20
C LEU A 144 -0.14 10.74 -11.48
N GLN A 145 1.05 11.17 -11.90
CA GLN A 145 1.25 11.89 -13.15
C GLN A 145 0.89 11.02 -14.36
N ASP A 146 1.44 9.80 -14.45
CA ASP A 146 1.17 8.87 -15.54
C ASP A 146 -0.34 8.59 -15.68
N LEU A 147 -1.04 8.40 -14.56
CA LEU A 147 -2.49 8.17 -14.54
C LEU A 147 -3.31 9.40 -14.96
N GLN A 148 -2.87 10.61 -14.61
CA GLN A 148 -3.54 11.83 -15.09
C GLN A 148 -3.32 12.02 -16.59
N GLU A 149 -2.12 11.78 -17.10
CA GLU A 149 -1.82 11.87 -18.53
C GLU A 149 -2.68 10.89 -19.35
N ILE A 150 -2.76 9.63 -18.92
CA ILE A 150 -3.60 8.61 -19.58
C ILE A 150 -5.09 9.01 -19.60
N ARG A 151 -5.57 9.73 -18.59
CA ARG A 151 -6.97 10.20 -18.53
C ARG A 151 -7.25 11.43 -19.38
N ASN A 152 -6.22 12.23 -19.67
CA ASN A 152 -6.32 13.44 -20.48
C ASN A 152 -6.17 13.15 -21.98
N LEU A 153 -5.78 11.93 -22.35
CA LEU A 153 -5.75 11.38 -23.70
C LEU A 153 -7.09 10.72 -24.06
#